data_AF-A0A417C490-F1
#
_entry.id   AF-A0A417C490-F1
#
_cell.length_a   1.000
_cell.length_b   1.000
_cell.length_c   1.000
_cell.angle_alpha   90.00
_cell.angle_beta   90.00
_cell.angle_gamma   90.00
#
_symmetry.space_group_name_H-M   'P 1'
#
loop_
_entity.id
_entity.type
_entity.pdbx_description
1 polymer ?
#
loop_
_entity_poly.entity_id
_entity_poly.type
_entity_poly.pdbx_seq_one_letter_code
_entity_poly.pdbx_strand_id
1 'polypeptide(L)' 'MSDKHKEFAEAMRKIMRNTEVEQKKAEPRYVDEETDEETHSLQELLEAKFDELFGPIEDDDAD' A
#
# COMPACT_ATOMS: atom_id res chain seq x y z
N MET A 1 0.36 7.77 -25.99
CA MET A 1 0.90 7.43 -24.66
C MET A 1 -0.18 6.94 -23.67
N SER A 2 -1.48 6.99 -24.00
CA SER A 2 -2.58 6.57 -23.11
C SER A 2 -2.81 5.06 -23.04
N ASP A 3 -2.57 4.34 -24.15
CA ASP A 3 -3.10 2.98 -24.28
C ASP A 3 -2.28 1.95 -23.50
N LYS A 4 -0.96 2.13 -23.42
CA LYS A 4 -0.08 1.25 -22.63
C LYS A 4 -0.36 1.32 -21.13
N HIS A 5 -0.63 2.51 -20.60
CA HIS A 5 -0.98 2.70 -19.20
C HIS A 5 -2.35 2.09 -18.87
N LYS A 6 -3.30 2.21 -19.79
CA LYS A 6 -4.62 1.58 -19.66
C LYS A 6 -4.53 0.06 -19.70
N GLU A 7 -3.76 -0.49 -20.63
CA GLU A 7 -3.50 -1.93 -20.75
C GLU A 7 -2.83 -2.48 -19.49
N PHE A 8 -1.82 -1.77 -18.96
CA PHE A 8 -1.18 -2.12 -17.70
C PHE A 8 -2.16 -2.13 -16.52
N ALA A 9 -2.98 -1.08 -16.39
CA ALA A 9 -3.99 -1.00 -15.33
C ALA A 9 -5.09 -2.07 -15.46
N GLU A 10 -5.45 -2.46 -16.67
CA GLU A 10 -6.40 -3.56 -16.92
C GLU A 10 -5.79 -4.93 -16.61
N ALA A 11 -4.51 -5.14 -16.96
CA ALA A 11 -3.77 -6.36 -16.61
C ALA A 11 -3.66 -6.53 -15.09
N MET A 12 -3.29 -5.47 -14.37
CA MET A 12 -3.20 -5.50 -12.90
C MET A 12 -4.56 -5.78 -12.26
N ARG A 13 -5.63 -5.11 -12.71
CA ARG A 13 -7.00 -5.39 -12.23
C ARG A 13 -7.45 -6.83 -12.48
N LYS A 14 -7.02 -7.43 -13.60
CA LYS A 14 -7.33 -8.82 -13.93
C LYS A 14 -6.62 -9.79 -12.99
N ILE A 15 -5.34 -9.55 -12.68
CA ILE A 15 -4.56 -10.36 -11.76
C ILE A 15 -5.20 -10.31 -10.36
N MET A 16 -5.47 -9.11 -9.84
CA MET A 16 -6.06 -8.93 -8.50
C MET A 16 -7.42 -9.63 -8.35
N ARG A 17 -8.29 -9.51 -9.36
CA ARG A 17 -9.60 -10.19 -9.36
C ARG A 17 -9.45 -11.71 -9.32
N ASN A 18 -8.46 -12.27 -10.02
CA ASN A 18 -8.24 -13.71 -10.05
C ASN A 18 -7.63 -14.20 -8.74
N THR A 19 -6.71 -13.45 -8.12
CA THR A 19 -6.19 -13.76 -6.79
C THR A 19 -7.28 -13.75 -5.72
N GLU A 20 -8.24 -12.82 -5.75
CA GLU A 20 -9.38 -12.85 -4.83
C GLU A 20 -10.26 -14.09 -5.01
N VAL A 21 -10.48 -14.54 -6.24
CA VAL A 21 -11.33 -15.71 -6.54
C VAL A 21 -10.62 -17.01 -6.17
N GLU A 22 -9.31 -17.10 -6.39
CA GLU A 22 -8.49 -18.25 -6.00
C GLU A 22 -8.33 -18.32 -4.47
N GLN A 23 -8.11 -17.19 -3.78
CA GLN A 23 -8.05 -17.13 -2.31
C GLN A 23 -9.40 -17.52 -1.67
N LYS A 24 -10.53 -17.05 -2.21
CA LYS A 24 -11.87 -17.44 -1.73
C LYS A 24 -12.21 -18.92 -1.92
N LYS A 25 -11.53 -19.61 -2.84
CA LYS A 25 -11.70 -21.05 -3.07
C LYS A 25 -10.70 -21.91 -2.28
N ALA A 26 -9.57 -21.33 -1.89
CA ALA A 26 -8.47 -22.04 -1.25
C ALA A 26 -8.50 -21.97 0.28
N GLU A 27 -9.18 -21.01 0.91
CA GLU A 27 -9.21 -20.93 2.36
C GLU A 27 -10.51 -21.48 2.98
N PRO A 28 -10.43 -22.43 3.94
CA PRO A 28 -11.46 -22.52 4.95
C PRO A 28 -11.39 -21.22 5.76
N ARG A 29 -12.53 -20.53 5.95
CA ARG A 29 -12.68 -19.32 6.79
C ARG A 29 -11.61 -19.26 7.89
N TYR A 30 -10.50 -18.58 7.65
CA TYR A 30 -9.58 -18.27 8.72
C TYR A 30 -10.17 -17.05 9.42
N VAL A 31 -10.39 -17.26 10.70
CA VAL A 31 -11.10 -16.39 11.60
C VAL A 31 -10.34 -15.07 11.67
N ASP A 32 -11.14 -14.01 11.72
CA ASP A 32 -10.88 -12.71 12.32
C ASP A 32 -10.06 -12.84 13.62
N GLU A 33 -8.75 -13.04 13.49
CA GLU A 33 -7.81 -12.78 14.56
C GLU A 33 -7.26 -11.41 14.26
N GLU A 34 -7.90 -10.42 14.90
CA GLU A 34 -7.33 -9.15 15.35
C GLU A 34 -5.82 -9.32 15.57
N THR A 35 -5.02 -9.14 14.51
CA THR A 35 -3.57 -9.12 14.63
C THR A 35 -3.23 -7.81 15.30
N ASP A 36 -3.19 -7.88 16.62
CA ASP A 36 -2.38 -7.06 17.52
C ASP A 36 -0.91 -7.20 17.11
N GLU A 37 -0.60 -6.73 15.91
CA GLU A 37 0.74 -6.37 15.52
C GLU A 37 0.88 -4.92 15.96
N GLU A 38 1.81 -4.70 16.89
CA GLU A 38 2.44 -3.45 17.26
C GLU A 38 2.86 -2.70 15.97
N THR A 39 1.90 -2.05 15.34
CA THR A 39 2.01 -1.51 14.00
C THR A 39 1.78 -0.03 14.13
N HIS A 40 2.88 0.71 14.07
CA HIS A 40 2.81 2.12 13.76
C HIS A 40 1.76 2.34 12.67
N SER A 41 0.92 3.34 12.87
CA SER A 41 -0.08 3.72 11.87
C SER A 41 0.62 3.83 10.51
N LEU A 42 -0.04 3.45 9.41
CA LEU A 42 0.51 3.64 8.08
C LEU A 42 1.03 5.07 7.89
N GLN A 43 0.38 6.04 8.54
CA GLN A 43 0.82 7.43 8.59
C GLN A 43 2.19 7.60 9.28
N GLU A 44 2.39 7.04 10.47
CA GLU A 44 3.66 7.14 11.22
C GLU A 44 4.81 6.47 10.45
N LEU A 45 4.55 5.33 9.80
CA LEU A 45 5.55 4.66 8.97
C LEU A 45 5.97 5.52 7.77
N LEU A 46 5.00 6.20 7.13
CA LEU A 46 5.26 7.08 5.99
C LEU A 46 6.00 8.35 6.41
N GLU A 47 5.66 8.94 7.56
CA GLU A 47 6.33 10.11 8.12
C GLU A 47 7.80 9.81 8.45
N ALA A 48 8.07 8.71 9.15
CA ALA A 48 9.44 8.29 9.45
C ALA A 48 10.28 8.06 8.18
N LYS A 49 9.67 7.52 7.12
CA LYS A 49 10.34 7.32 5.82
C LYS A 49 10.61 8.64 5.09
N PHE A 50 9.73 9.61 5.23
CA PHE A 50 9.91 10.93 4.63
C PHE A 50 11.08 11.67 5.30
N ASP A 51 11.12 11.70 6.63
CA ASP A 51 12.19 12.34 7.40
C ASP A 51 13.56 11.68 7.15
N GLU A 52 13.59 10.35 6.99
CA GLU A 52 14.82 9.62 6.63
C GLU A 52 15.38 10.04 5.25
N LEU A 53 14.50 10.29 4.28
CA LEU A 53 14.89 10.56 2.89
C LEU A 53 15.18 12.03 2.61
N PHE A 54 14.40 12.92 3.22
CA PHE A 54 14.43 14.36 2.93
C PHE A 54 15.07 15.17 4.06
N GLY A 55 15.32 14.54 5.22
CA GLY A 55 15.71 15.25 6.43
C GLY A 55 14.56 16.09 6.99
N PRO A 56 14.73 16.68 8.18
CA PRO A 56 13.81 17.69 8.66
C PRO A 56 13.72 18.81 7.63
N ILE A 57 12.51 19.25 7.32
CA ILE A 57 12.32 20.48 6.57
C ILE A 57 12.84 21.61 7.46
N GLU A 58 13.99 22.16 7.11
CA GLU A 58 14.39 23.46 7.64
C GLU A 58 13.39 24.46 7.08
N ASP A 59 12.45 24.92 7.92
CA ASP A 59 11.73 26.16 7.67
C ASP A 59 12.80 27.26 7.70
N ASP A 60 13.49 27.42 6.57
CA ASP A 60 14.31 28.60 6.29
C ASP A 60 13.29 29.73 6.15
N ASP A 61 12.92 30.30 7.29
CA ASP A 61 12.13 31.52 7.41
C ASP A 61 12.72 32.52 6.42
N ALA A 62 11.99 32.72 5.33
CA ALA A 62 12.35 33.66 4.28
C ALA A 62 12.44 35.07 4.88
N ASP A 63 13.67 35.59 4.97
CA ASP A 63 13.98 37.01 5.19
C ASP A 63 14.16 37.73 3.84
#